data_AF-A0A068LG18-F1
#
_entry.id   AF-A0A068LG18-F1
#
_cell.length_a   1.000
_cell.length_b   1.000
_cell.length_c   1.000
_cell.angle_alpha   90.00
_cell.angle_beta   90.00
_cell.angle_gamma   90.00
#
_symmetry.space_group_name_H-M   'P 1'
#
loop_
_entity.id
_entity.type
_entity.pdbx_description
1 polymer ?
#
loop_
_entity_poly.entity_id
_entity_poly.type
_entity_poly.pdbx_seq_one_letter_code
_entity_poly.pdbx_strand_id
1 'polypeptide(L)'
;ANILVSGNEIRQFAKALMEKMNITMVEEAGKDGGSSEQEKAREKKDEYIVVFSRSTTRLILNEAELIMALAQEFQMRVVTVSLEDQSFSNIIHAISEASMLVSMHGAQLITSLFLPRGAAVVELFPFAVNPEQYTPYKTLTSLPGMDLHYVSWRNTKEENTITHPNRPWEQGGIAHLEKAEQERILASKDVPRHLCCRNTEWLFRIYQDTMVDIPSFLDVLRNAMKTKPNLKKTKIASTVHPGRVREASCQTSVQTPNEAKLSVCWQIPWNLKYLKVREVKYEVWIQEQ
;
A
#
# COMPACT_ATOMS: atom_id res chain seq x y z
N ALA A 1 -19.82 -4.57 -1.12
CA ALA A 1 -19.08 -4.79 -2.37
C ALA A 1 -18.02 -5.85 -2.09
N ASN A 2 -18.16 -7.05 -2.67
CA ASN A 2 -17.21 -8.12 -2.43
C ASN A 2 -15.95 -7.83 -3.24
N ILE A 3 -14.82 -7.60 -2.57
CA ILE A 3 -13.52 -7.42 -3.21
C ILE A 3 -13.16 -8.75 -3.88
N LEU A 4 -13.10 -8.75 -5.22
CA LEU A 4 -12.76 -9.89 -6.08
C LEU A 4 -11.24 -10.11 -6.24
N VAL A 5 -10.42 -9.35 -5.52
CA VAL A 5 -8.95 -9.35 -5.64
C VAL A 5 -8.34 -9.55 -4.24
N SER A 6 -7.75 -10.71 -4.01
CA SER A 6 -6.94 -11.01 -2.83
C SER A 6 -5.51 -10.47 -3.00
N GLY A 7 -4.77 -10.43 -1.90
CA GLY A 7 -3.36 -10.07 -1.91
C GLY A 7 -2.50 -11.01 -2.74
N ASN A 8 -2.91 -12.27 -2.93
CA ASN A 8 -2.18 -13.19 -3.79
C ASN A 8 -2.22 -12.77 -5.27
N GLU A 9 -3.36 -12.25 -5.75
CA GLU A 9 -3.45 -11.71 -7.11
C GLU A 9 -2.57 -10.46 -7.28
N ILE A 10 -2.58 -9.58 -6.30
CA ILE A 10 -1.73 -8.37 -6.32
C ILE A 10 -0.25 -8.75 -6.34
N ARG A 11 0.16 -9.74 -5.54
CA ARG A 11 1.54 -10.23 -5.55
C ARG A 11 1.93 -10.90 -6.87
N GLN A 12 1.02 -11.62 -7.52
CA GLN A 12 1.28 -12.17 -8.85
C GLN A 12 1.45 -11.06 -9.90
N PHE A 13 0.60 -10.03 -9.84
CA PHE A 13 0.75 -8.84 -10.67
C PHE A 13 2.10 -8.15 -10.42
N ALA A 14 2.48 -7.96 -9.15
CA ALA A 14 3.77 -7.41 -8.76
C ALA A 14 4.94 -8.21 -9.37
N LYS A 15 4.90 -9.55 -9.25
CA LYS A 15 5.92 -10.46 -9.79
C LYS A 15 6.03 -10.32 -11.32
N ALA A 16 4.90 -10.37 -12.03
CA ALA A 16 4.89 -10.22 -13.49
C ALA A 16 5.44 -8.86 -13.95
N LEU A 17 5.21 -7.80 -13.15
CA LEU A 17 5.73 -6.46 -13.45
C LEU A 17 7.24 -6.37 -13.18
N MET A 18 7.75 -6.97 -12.11
CA MET A 18 9.18 -7.07 -11.82
C MET A 18 9.94 -7.86 -12.88
N GLU A 19 9.39 -8.99 -13.34
CA GLU A 19 9.96 -9.78 -14.44
C GLU A 19 10.11 -8.94 -15.71
N LYS A 20 9.11 -8.12 -16.05
CA LYS A 20 9.19 -7.18 -17.18
C LYS A 20 10.20 -6.06 -17.01
N MET A 21 10.65 -5.80 -15.78
CA MET A 21 11.70 -4.83 -15.45
C MET A 21 13.08 -5.49 -15.30
N ASN A 22 13.23 -6.79 -15.60
CA ASN A 22 14.44 -7.58 -15.36
C ASN A 22 14.87 -7.63 -13.89
N ILE A 23 13.91 -7.55 -12.97
CA ILE A 23 14.15 -7.68 -11.53
C ILE A 23 13.83 -9.11 -11.12
N THR A 24 14.86 -9.90 -10.85
CA THR A 24 14.72 -11.28 -10.36
C THR A 24 14.76 -11.28 -8.83
N MET A 25 13.66 -11.68 -8.20
CA MET A 25 13.73 -12.04 -6.77
C MET A 25 14.54 -13.32 -6.63
N VAL A 26 15.48 -13.34 -5.69
CA VAL A 26 16.13 -14.59 -5.27
C VAL A 26 15.04 -15.45 -4.63
N GLU A 27 14.45 -16.37 -5.40
CA GLU A 27 13.62 -17.43 -4.82
C GLU A 27 14.53 -18.21 -3.86
N GLU A 28 14.17 -18.26 -2.58
CA GLU A 28 14.82 -19.17 -1.64
C GLU A 28 14.78 -20.56 -2.27
N ALA A 29 15.96 -21.05 -2.68
CA ALA A 29 16.18 -22.39 -3.19
C ALA A 29 15.98 -23.40 -2.05
N GLY A 30 14.73 -23.59 -1.62
CA GLY A 30 14.32 -24.63 -0.69
C GLY A 30 14.06 -25.95 -1.41
N LYS A 31 15.08 -26.48 -2.07
CA LYS A 31 15.16 -27.88 -2.52
C LYS A 31 16.54 -28.41 -2.14
N ASP A 32 16.71 -28.75 -0.87
CA ASP A 32 16.88 -30.14 -0.43
C ASP A 32 17.18 -30.17 1.07
N GLY A 33 16.67 -31.20 1.74
CA GLY A 33 16.89 -31.41 3.16
C GLY A 33 18.35 -31.77 3.45
N GLY A 34 18.97 -31.02 4.34
CA GLY A 34 20.30 -31.33 4.85
C GLY A 34 20.84 -30.25 5.77
N SER A 35 20.27 -30.12 6.97
CA SER A 35 20.72 -29.15 7.97
C SER A 35 22.20 -29.32 8.32
N SER A 36 23.02 -28.32 8.01
CA SER A 36 24.33 -28.15 8.64
C SER A 36 24.36 -26.81 9.38
N GLU A 37 24.99 -26.80 10.56
CA GLU A 37 25.13 -25.59 11.41
C GLU A 37 25.92 -24.46 10.72
N GLN A 38 26.57 -24.74 9.58
CA GLN A 38 27.24 -23.76 8.73
C GLN A 38 26.29 -22.97 7.81
N GLU A 39 25.06 -23.44 7.53
CA GLU A 39 24.07 -22.68 6.74
C GLU A 39 23.42 -21.56 7.55
N LYS A 40 23.24 -21.75 8.87
CA LYS A 40 22.69 -20.71 9.76
C LYS A 40 23.54 -19.43 9.83
N ALA A 41 24.83 -19.51 9.48
CA ALA A 41 25.73 -18.36 9.43
C ALA A 41 25.74 -17.65 8.06
N ARG A 42 25.31 -18.32 6.99
CA ARG A 42 25.22 -17.75 5.62
C ARG A 42 23.85 -17.14 5.30
N GLU A 43 22.84 -17.39 6.13
CA GLU A 43 21.45 -16.91 5.95
C GLU A 43 21.11 -15.60 6.67
N LYS A 44 22.08 -14.85 7.22
CA LYS A 44 21.84 -13.41 7.46
C LYS A 44 21.92 -12.70 6.12
N LYS A 45 20.84 -12.78 5.34
CA LYS A 45 20.59 -11.83 4.25
C LYS A 45 20.73 -10.44 4.89
N ASP A 46 21.53 -9.56 4.30
CA ASP A 46 21.71 -8.19 4.80
C ASP A 46 20.35 -7.49 4.78
N GLU A 47 19.60 -7.56 5.88
CA GLU A 47 18.31 -6.91 6.01
C GLU A 47 18.51 -5.40 5.99
N TYR A 48 17.64 -4.72 5.25
CA TYR A 48 17.69 -3.28 5.14
C TYR A 48 16.30 -2.66 5.11
N ILE A 49 16.28 -1.40 5.53
CA ILE A 49 15.10 -0.54 5.56
C ILE A 49 15.21 0.42 4.39
N VAL A 50 14.11 0.62 3.66
CA VAL A 50 14.01 1.65 2.63
C VAL A 50 13.26 2.85 3.20
N VAL A 51 13.84 4.04 3.06
CA VAL A 51 13.19 5.32 3.38
C VAL A 51 12.98 6.09 2.10
N PHE A 52 11.73 6.50 1.83
CA PHE A 52 11.47 7.42 0.74
C PHE A 52 11.86 8.85 1.12
N SER A 53 12.80 9.42 0.37
CA SER A 53 13.12 10.83 0.39
C SER A 53 12.30 11.59 -0.64
N ARG A 54 12.12 12.89 -0.39
CA ARG A 54 11.36 13.84 -1.22
C ARG A 54 12.13 15.15 -1.26
N SER A 55 12.10 15.85 -2.38
CA SER A 55 12.80 17.14 -2.55
C SER A 55 11.88 18.34 -2.74
N THR A 56 10.58 18.10 -3.00
CA THR A 56 9.63 19.15 -3.38
C THR A 56 8.53 19.42 -2.35
N THR A 57 7.88 18.36 -1.87
CA THR A 57 6.70 18.47 -0.99
C THR A 57 6.63 17.32 0.00
N ARG A 58 6.07 17.56 1.19
CA ARG A 58 5.94 16.55 2.26
C ARG A 58 7.31 16.03 2.70
N LEU A 59 8.22 16.97 2.96
CA LEU A 59 9.57 16.66 3.36
C LEU A 59 9.61 16.12 4.79
N ILE A 60 10.51 15.17 5.03
CA ILE A 60 10.94 14.80 6.38
C ILE A 60 12.12 15.71 6.73
N LEU A 61 11.90 16.69 7.61
CA LEU A 61 12.87 17.77 7.85
C LEU A 61 14.15 17.28 8.54
N ASN A 62 14.05 16.25 9.38
CA ASN A 62 15.17 15.57 10.04
C ASN A 62 15.41 14.16 9.47
N GLU A 63 15.38 14.01 8.14
CA GLU A 63 15.56 12.71 7.48
C GLU A 63 16.83 11.97 7.93
N ALA A 64 17.96 12.68 8.08
CA ALA A 64 19.20 12.08 8.55
C ALA A 64 19.10 11.51 9.98
N GLU A 65 18.39 12.20 10.87
CA GLU A 65 18.14 11.73 12.24
C GLU A 65 17.25 10.48 12.23
N LEU A 66 16.20 10.48 11.42
CA LEU A 66 15.31 9.33 11.23
C LEU A 66 16.07 8.11 10.71
N ILE A 67 16.92 8.30 9.70
CA ILE A 67 17.77 7.24 9.13
C ILE A 67 18.70 6.65 10.19
N MET A 68 19.39 7.49 10.95
CA MET A 68 20.28 7.03 12.03
C MET A 68 19.52 6.27 13.12
N ALA A 69 18.36 6.79 13.53
CA ALA A 69 17.51 6.17 14.54
C ALA A 69 17.01 4.78 14.09
N LEU A 70 16.55 4.65 12.84
CA LEU A 70 16.14 3.37 12.27
C LEU A 70 17.30 2.38 12.19
N ALA A 71 18.47 2.82 11.73
CA ALA A 71 19.67 1.98 11.63
C ALA A 71 20.09 1.45 13.01
N GLN A 72 20.07 2.31 14.03
CA GLN A 72 20.43 1.96 15.40
C GLN A 72 19.39 1.04 16.08
N GLU A 73 18.10 1.34 15.95
CA GLU A 73 17.03 0.56 16.59
C GLU A 73 16.98 -0.87 16.03
N PHE A 74 17.11 -1.05 14.71
CA PHE A 74 16.94 -2.35 14.06
C PHE A 74 18.25 -3.07 13.72
N GLN A 75 19.39 -2.41 13.86
CA GLN A 75 20.69 -2.93 13.42
C GLN A 75 20.66 -3.35 11.93
N MET A 76 19.92 -2.58 11.13
CA MET A 76 19.74 -2.78 9.70
C MET A 76 20.36 -1.62 8.94
N ARG A 77 20.88 -1.90 7.75
CA ARG A 77 21.30 -0.84 6.84
C ARG A 77 20.06 -0.08 6.37
N VAL A 78 20.17 1.23 6.18
CA VAL A 78 19.05 2.07 5.69
C VAL A 78 19.42 2.60 4.32
N VAL A 79 18.52 2.44 3.35
CA VAL A 79 18.67 2.87 1.96
C VAL A 79 17.64 3.96 1.68
N THR A 80 18.08 5.09 1.17
CA THR A 80 17.18 6.15 0.71
C THR A 80 16.86 5.99 -0.77
N VAL A 81 15.59 6.24 -1.12
CA VAL A 81 15.11 6.24 -2.50
C VAL A 81 14.29 7.49 -2.76
N SER A 82 14.38 8.05 -3.97
CA SER A 82 13.63 9.24 -4.39
C SER A 82 13.07 9.01 -5.79
N LEU A 83 11.81 9.36 -5.99
CA LEU A 83 11.17 9.32 -7.31
C LEU A 83 11.71 10.41 -8.24
N GLU A 84 12.24 11.49 -7.66
CA GLU A 84 12.85 12.60 -8.38
C GLU A 84 14.25 12.26 -8.93
N ASP A 85 15.00 11.43 -8.19
CA ASP A 85 16.41 11.16 -8.50
C ASP A 85 16.67 9.78 -9.13
N GLN A 86 15.76 8.82 -8.94
CA GLN A 86 15.95 7.42 -9.36
C GLN A 86 14.86 6.95 -10.33
N SER A 87 15.24 6.06 -11.23
CA SER A 87 14.26 5.40 -12.10
C SER A 87 13.32 4.51 -11.29
N PHE A 88 12.08 4.36 -11.77
CA PHE A 88 11.10 3.49 -11.10
C PHE A 88 11.60 2.05 -10.94
N SER A 89 12.30 1.49 -11.93
CA SER A 89 12.87 0.14 -11.85
C SER A 89 13.90 0.01 -10.73
N ASN A 90 14.75 1.03 -10.51
CA ASN A 90 15.75 1.01 -9.45
C ASN A 90 15.09 1.09 -8.06
N ILE A 91 14.03 1.88 -7.94
CA ILE A 91 13.23 1.96 -6.71
C ILE A 91 12.56 0.61 -6.44
N ILE A 92 11.97 -0.04 -7.44
CA ILE A 92 11.35 -1.36 -7.26
C ILE A 92 12.40 -2.41 -6.89
N HIS A 93 13.58 -2.35 -7.50
CA HIS A 93 14.70 -3.23 -7.13
C HIS A 93 15.07 -3.05 -5.64
N ALA A 94 15.26 -1.81 -5.20
CA ALA A 94 15.54 -1.51 -3.79
C ALA A 94 14.43 -1.96 -2.84
N ILE A 95 13.16 -1.83 -3.23
CA ILE A 95 12.02 -2.23 -2.38
C ILE A 95 11.81 -3.75 -2.35
N SER A 96 12.12 -4.45 -3.44
CA SER A 96 11.78 -5.88 -3.61
C SER A 96 12.40 -6.81 -2.56
N GLU A 97 13.49 -6.40 -1.91
CA GLU A 97 14.16 -7.18 -0.87
C GLU A 97 14.20 -6.48 0.49
N ALA A 98 13.51 -5.35 0.65
CA ALA A 98 13.51 -4.57 1.88
C ALA A 98 12.66 -5.24 2.98
N SER A 99 13.17 -5.24 4.21
CA SER A 99 12.44 -5.73 5.40
C SER A 99 11.41 -4.71 5.89
N MET A 100 11.57 -3.43 5.54
CA MET A 100 10.69 -2.33 5.92
C MET A 100 10.73 -1.20 4.89
N LEU A 101 9.58 -0.59 4.62
CA LEU A 101 9.44 0.64 3.83
C LEU A 101 8.86 1.75 4.70
N VAL A 102 9.58 2.86 4.83
CA VAL A 102 9.17 4.04 5.61
C VAL A 102 8.94 5.22 4.65
N SER A 103 7.80 5.89 4.76
CA SER A 103 7.50 7.04 3.90
C SER A 103 6.44 7.95 4.51
N MET A 104 6.52 9.25 4.21
CA MET A 104 5.37 10.15 4.30
C MET A 104 4.21 9.64 3.43
N HIS A 105 2.98 9.81 3.91
CA HIS A 105 1.75 9.48 3.19
C HIS A 105 1.79 10.09 1.79
N GLY A 106 1.61 9.27 0.77
CA GLY A 106 1.58 9.71 -0.62
C GLY A 106 1.53 8.56 -1.61
N ALA A 107 1.24 8.86 -2.88
CA ALA A 107 1.04 7.88 -3.94
C ALA A 107 2.19 6.86 -4.08
N GLN A 108 3.42 7.26 -3.75
CA GLN A 108 4.60 6.41 -3.82
C GLN A 108 4.52 5.16 -2.93
N LEU A 109 3.77 5.19 -1.84
CA LEU A 109 3.59 4.01 -0.97
C LEU A 109 2.88 2.86 -1.67
N ILE A 110 2.31 3.05 -2.87
CA ILE A 110 1.79 1.95 -3.70
C ILE A 110 2.89 0.93 -4.05
N THR A 111 4.16 1.35 -4.08
CA THR A 111 5.30 0.45 -4.31
C THR A 111 5.48 -0.58 -3.21
N SER A 112 4.81 -0.43 -2.06
CA SER A 112 4.71 -1.49 -1.04
C SER A 112 4.17 -2.81 -1.60
N LEU A 113 3.47 -2.81 -2.74
CA LEU A 113 3.04 -4.04 -3.42
C LEU A 113 4.21 -4.96 -3.82
N PHE A 114 5.42 -4.41 -3.97
CA PHE A 114 6.62 -5.14 -4.34
C PHE A 114 7.41 -5.66 -3.12
N LEU A 115 7.04 -5.27 -1.90
CA LEU A 115 7.71 -5.74 -0.69
C LEU A 115 7.57 -7.26 -0.52
N PRO A 116 8.58 -7.94 0.03
CA PRO A 116 8.50 -9.35 0.34
C PRO A 116 7.45 -9.61 1.44
N ARG A 117 6.99 -10.86 1.54
CA ARG A 117 6.09 -11.25 2.64
C ARG A 117 6.81 -11.08 3.97
N GLY A 118 6.07 -10.61 4.97
CA GLY A 118 6.61 -10.30 6.29
C GLY A 118 7.33 -8.97 6.37
N ALA A 119 7.45 -8.19 5.29
CA ALA A 119 7.96 -6.83 5.38
C ALA A 119 6.96 -5.90 6.08
N ALA A 120 7.48 -4.79 6.63
CA ALA A 120 6.67 -3.75 7.25
C ALA A 120 6.49 -2.54 6.32
N VAL A 121 5.30 -1.94 6.33
CA VAL A 121 5.00 -0.64 5.71
C VAL A 121 4.74 0.35 6.84
N VAL A 122 5.61 1.34 6.97
CA VAL A 122 5.54 2.40 7.98
C VAL A 122 5.14 3.70 7.29
N GLU A 123 3.91 4.11 7.53
CA GLU A 123 3.31 5.29 6.94
C GLU A 123 3.30 6.46 7.93
N LEU A 124 3.94 7.56 7.55
CA LEU A 124 4.02 8.79 8.34
C LEU A 124 2.95 9.77 7.87
N PHE A 125 2.16 10.31 8.80
CA PHE A 125 1.13 11.30 8.52
C PHE A 125 1.51 12.67 9.12
N PRO A 126 1.32 13.78 8.38
CA PRO A 126 1.57 15.12 8.89
C PRO A 126 0.53 15.51 9.95
N PHE A 127 0.73 16.68 10.55
CA PHE A 127 -0.16 17.19 11.58
C PHE A 127 -1.60 17.36 11.07
N ALA A 128 -2.57 17.19 11.97
CA ALA A 128 -4.01 17.23 11.69
C ALA A 128 -4.55 16.17 10.69
N VAL A 129 -3.70 15.32 10.10
CA VAL A 129 -4.16 14.23 9.23
C VAL A 129 -4.37 12.95 10.02
N ASN A 130 -5.60 12.44 10.00
CA ASN A 130 -5.99 11.23 10.73
C ASN A 130 -5.73 9.94 9.92
N PRO A 131 -4.82 9.04 10.35
CA PRO A 131 -4.50 7.80 9.64
C PRO A 131 -5.70 6.87 9.40
N GLU A 132 -6.74 6.94 10.24
CA GLU A 132 -7.93 6.08 10.11
C GLU A 132 -8.90 6.56 9.01
N GLN A 133 -8.70 7.75 8.46
CA GLN A 133 -9.53 8.31 7.39
C GLN A 133 -8.89 8.17 6.00
N TYR A 134 -7.58 7.93 5.92
CA TYR A 134 -6.82 7.84 4.66
C TYR A 134 -6.05 6.52 4.62
N THR A 135 -6.79 5.43 4.37
CA THR A 135 -6.32 4.07 4.60
C THR A 135 -5.98 3.23 3.36
N PRO A 136 -5.67 3.76 2.15
CA PRO A 136 -5.47 2.90 0.98
C PRO A 136 -4.35 1.86 1.18
N TYR A 137 -3.28 2.21 1.89
CA TYR A 137 -2.16 1.29 2.16
C TYR A 137 -2.43 0.36 3.35
N LYS A 138 -3.16 0.82 4.37
CA LYS A 138 -3.72 -0.07 5.41
C LYS A 138 -4.64 -1.12 4.78
N THR A 139 -5.49 -0.72 3.84
CA THR A 139 -6.35 -1.64 3.08
C THR A 139 -5.51 -2.61 2.25
N LEU A 140 -4.56 -2.12 1.45
CA LEU A 140 -3.66 -2.96 0.65
C LEU A 140 -3.00 -4.03 1.50
N THR A 141 -2.28 -3.63 2.55
CA THR A 141 -1.53 -4.54 3.43
C THR A 141 -2.42 -5.55 4.17
N SER A 142 -3.69 -5.18 4.42
CA SER A 142 -4.67 -6.03 5.10
C SER A 142 -5.38 -7.03 4.18
N LEU A 143 -5.16 -6.97 2.85
CA LEU A 143 -5.74 -7.94 1.94
C LEU A 143 -5.18 -9.35 2.21
N PRO A 144 -6.03 -10.40 2.32
CA PRO A 144 -5.57 -11.76 2.54
C PRO A 144 -4.52 -12.20 1.51
N GLY A 145 -3.37 -12.68 1.96
CA GLY A 145 -2.25 -13.08 1.10
C GLY A 145 -1.27 -11.97 0.72
N MET A 146 -1.53 -10.70 1.10
CA MET A 146 -0.50 -9.66 1.05
C MET A 146 0.57 -9.91 2.10
N ASP A 147 0.22 -10.38 3.30
CA ASP A 147 1.18 -10.76 4.33
C ASP A 147 2.20 -9.63 4.64
N LEU A 148 1.72 -8.39 4.70
CA LEU A 148 2.52 -7.21 5.06
C LEU A 148 2.07 -6.72 6.44
N HIS A 149 3.01 -6.18 7.21
CA HIS A 149 2.71 -5.56 8.50
C HIS A 149 2.58 -4.05 8.32
N TYR A 150 1.42 -3.48 8.63
CA TYR A 150 1.18 -2.06 8.50
C TYR A 150 1.33 -1.33 9.83
N VAL A 151 2.03 -0.20 9.79
CA VAL A 151 2.25 0.69 10.92
C VAL A 151 1.96 2.12 10.45
N SER A 152 1.18 2.87 11.21
CA SER A 152 1.01 4.31 10.97
C SER A 152 1.51 5.12 12.15
N TRP A 153 2.29 6.16 11.86
CA TRP A 153 2.67 7.19 12.81
C TRP A 153 2.09 8.53 12.36
N ARG A 154 1.61 9.34 13.29
CA ARG A 154 1.04 10.66 13.03
C ARG A 154 1.83 11.69 13.80
N ASN A 155 2.20 12.79 13.14
CA ASN A 155 2.69 13.96 13.86
C ASN A 155 1.54 14.58 14.69
N THR A 156 1.70 14.57 16.01
CA THR A 156 0.74 15.19 16.94
C THR A 156 1.19 16.57 17.43
N LYS A 157 2.40 17.00 17.06
CA LYS A 157 3.04 18.26 17.47
C LYS A 157 2.95 19.30 16.36
N GLU A 158 2.24 20.38 16.61
CA GLU A 158 2.07 21.45 15.63
C GLU A 158 3.41 22.16 15.37
N GLU A 159 4.23 22.32 16.40
CA GLU A 159 5.59 22.89 16.33
C GLU A 159 6.54 22.11 15.40
N ASN A 160 6.23 20.84 15.13
CA ASN A 160 6.98 19.98 14.22
C ASN A 160 6.51 20.08 12.75
N THR A 161 5.80 21.15 12.41
CA THR A 161 5.12 21.30 11.11
C THR A 161 5.55 22.58 10.41
N ILE A 162 5.93 22.48 9.13
CA ILE A 162 6.12 23.64 8.25
C ILE A 162 5.03 23.66 7.18
N THR A 163 4.27 24.75 7.15
CA THR A 163 3.20 25.00 6.17
C THR A 163 3.65 25.95 5.07
N HIS A 164 2.98 25.89 3.91
CA HIS A 164 3.37 26.66 2.73
C HIS A 164 2.17 27.38 2.10
N PRO A 165 1.57 28.38 2.78
CA PRO A 165 0.31 29.00 2.35
C PRO A 165 0.39 29.71 0.99
N ASN A 166 1.59 30.08 0.55
CA ASN A 166 1.83 30.79 -0.71
C ASN A 166 2.11 29.87 -1.92
N ARG A 167 2.14 28.54 -1.73
CA ARG A 167 2.27 27.60 -2.86
C ARG A 167 1.04 27.64 -3.77
N PRO A 168 1.08 27.03 -4.97
CA PRO A 168 -0.12 26.77 -5.74
C PRO A 168 -1.15 25.96 -4.92
N TRP A 169 -2.44 26.15 -5.19
CA TRP A 169 -3.52 25.49 -4.44
C TRP A 169 -3.45 23.95 -4.52
N GLU A 170 -3.02 23.42 -5.66
CA GLU A 170 -2.76 21.98 -5.91
C GLU A 170 -1.71 21.39 -4.95
N GLN A 171 -0.85 22.24 -4.36
CA GLN A 171 0.22 21.90 -3.41
C GLN A 171 -0.07 22.44 -2.00
N GLY A 172 -1.33 22.70 -1.69
CA GLY A 172 -1.78 23.09 -0.35
C GLY A 172 -1.68 24.57 -0.03
N GLY A 173 -1.39 25.44 -1.00
CA GLY A 173 -1.43 26.88 -0.76
C GLY A 173 -2.86 27.42 -0.59
N ILE A 174 -3.04 28.33 0.35
CA ILE A 174 -4.34 28.88 0.76
C ILE A 174 -4.44 30.40 0.52
N ALA A 175 -3.38 31.05 0.01
CA ALA A 175 -3.36 32.51 -0.21
C ALA A 175 -4.46 33.02 -1.16
N HIS A 176 -5.03 32.14 -1.99
CA HIS A 176 -6.13 32.43 -2.90
C HIS A 176 -7.51 32.50 -2.22
N LEU A 177 -7.62 32.05 -0.97
CA LEU A 177 -8.87 32.01 -0.20
C LEU A 177 -9.12 33.33 0.53
N GLU A 178 -10.36 33.57 0.95
CA GLU A 178 -10.68 34.69 1.85
C GLU A 178 -9.96 34.55 3.19
N LYS A 179 -9.61 35.68 3.82
CA LYS A 179 -8.83 35.68 5.08
C LYS A 179 -9.49 34.87 6.19
N ALA A 180 -10.82 34.96 6.33
CA ALA A 180 -11.56 34.19 7.33
C ALA A 180 -11.41 32.67 7.14
N GLU A 181 -11.40 32.21 5.88
CA GLU A 181 -11.20 30.80 5.55
C GLU A 181 -9.75 30.36 5.79
N GLN A 182 -8.77 31.22 5.47
CA GLN A 182 -7.37 30.97 5.80
C GLN A 182 -7.16 30.81 7.32
N GLU A 183 -7.72 31.71 8.11
CA GLU A 183 -7.67 31.67 9.58
C GLU A 183 -8.34 30.41 10.14
N ARG A 184 -9.49 30.02 9.60
CA ARG A 184 -10.19 28.78 9.96
C ARG A 184 -9.33 27.56 9.68
N ILE A 185 -8.72 27.47 8.49
CA ILE A 185 -7.84 26.36 8.10
C ILE A 185 -6.61 26.32 9.00
N LEU A 186 -5.96 27.46 9.27
CA LEU A 186 -4.77 27.53 10.12
C LEU A 186 -5.06 27.07 11.55
N ALA A 187 -6.21 27.45 12.11
CA ALA A 187 -6.61 27.06 13.46
C ALA A 187 -7.06 25.59 13.60
N SER A 188 -7.26 24.87 12.50
CA SER A 188 -7.78 23.50 12.55
C SER A 188 -6.76 22.50 13.11
N LYS A 189 -7.23 21.47 13.82
CA LYS A 189 -6.37 20.44 14.44
C LYS A 189 -6.66 19.02 13.98
N ASP A 190 -7.70 18.86 13.17
CA ASP A 190 -8.03 17.61 12.50
C ASP A 190 -8.77 17.95 11.21
N VAL A 191 -8.46 17.25 10.11
CA VAL A 191 -9.17 17.41 8.85
C VAL A 191 -10.47 16.60 8.91
N PRO A 192 -11.64 17.23 8.77
CA PRO A 192 -12.90 16.49 8.71
C PRO A 192 -12.98 15.55 7.50
N ARG A 193 -13.84 14.55 7.60
CA ARG A 193 -14.17 13.70 6.45
C ARG A 193 -14.68 14.56 5.30
N HIS A 194 -14.14 14.31 4.12
CA HIS A 194 -14.45 15.07 2.92
C HIS A 194 -14.37 14.15 1.69
N LEU A 195 -14.96 14.59 0.58
CA LEU A 195 -14.75 13.92 -0.69
C LEU A 195 -13.37 14.28 -1.24
N CYS A 196 -12.58 13.27 -1.60
CA CYS A 196 -11.19 13.44 -1.95
C CYS A 196 -10.92 14.53 -2.99
N CYS A 197 -9.70 15.05 -2.83
CA CYS A 197 -8.78 15.50 -3.88
C CYS A 197 -8.86 16.98 -4.21
N ARG A 198 -9.89 17.68 -3.75
CA ARG A 198 -10.04 19.13 -3.96
C ARG A 198 -10.40 19.93 -2.70
N ASN A 199 -10.44 19.27 -1.54
CA ASN A 199 -10.67 19.97 -0.28
C ASN A 199 -9.42 20.77 0.10
N THR A 200 -9.59 22.09 0.31
CA THR A 200 -8.49 23.04 0.55
C THR A 200 -7.79 22.79 1.88
N GLU A 201 -8.55 22.52 2.94
CA GLU A 201 -8.00 22.19 4.26
C GLU A 201 -7.18 20.89 4.23
N TRP A 202 -7.70 19.87 3.56
CA TRP A 202 -6.97 18.64 3.31
C TRP A 202 -5.66 18.87 2.58
N LEU A 203 -5.69 19.61 1.46
CA LEU A 203 -4.47 19.91 0.69
C LEU A 203 -3.48 20.70 1.55
N PHE A 204 -3.94 21.68 2.31
CA PHE A 204 -3.11 22.45 3.24
C PHE A 204 -2.45 21.56 4.31
N ARG A 205 -3.18 20.59 4.88
CA ARG A 205 -2.65 19.69 5.92
C ARG A 205 -1.76 18.57 5.36
N ILE A 206 -2.11 17.99 4.20
CA ILE A 206 -1.35 16.86 3.67
C ILE A 206 -0.02 17.28 3.04
N TYR A 207 0.09 18.51 2.51
CA TYR A 207 1.32 19.01 1.87
C TYR A 207 2.33 19.68 2.81
N GLN A 208 2.10 19.56 4.12
CA GLN A 208 3.01 20.06 5.14
C GLN A 208 4.32 19.27 5.15
N ASP A 209 5.42 19.96 5.43
CA ASP A 209 6.68 19.30 5.77
C ASP A 209 6.70 19.02 7.26
N THR A 210 7.31 17.90 7.65
CA THR A 210 7.19 17.34 9.00
C THR A 210 8.56 17.07 9.61
N MET A 211 8.76 17.56 10.82
CA MET A 211 9.84 17.13 11.70
C MET A 211 9.36 15.89 12.46
N VAL A 212 9.99 14.73 12.25
CA VAL A 212 9.57 13.50 12.90
C VAL A 212 10.08 13.51 14.35
N ASP A 213 9.16 13.34 15.30
CA ASP A 213 9.53 13.12 16.69
C ASP A 213 10.07 11.69 16.85
N ILE A 214 11.40 11.56 16.83
CA ILE A 214 12.08 10.26 16.83
C ILE A 214 11.67 9.37 18.01
N PRO A 215 11.59 9.86 19.27
CA PRO A 215 11.15 9.03 20.39
C PRO A 215 9.74 8.48 20.21
N SER A 216 8.78 9.33 19.82
CA SER A 216 7.39 8.91 19.55
C SER A 216 7.33 7.91 18.38
N PHE A 217 8.09 8.18 17.31
CA PHE A 217 8.15 7.31 16.15
C PHE A 217 8.66 5.91 16.50
N LEU A 218 9.79 5.81 17.21
CA LEU A 218 10.37 4.54 17.62
C LEU A 218 9.47 3.79 18.60
N ASP A 219 8.77 4.48 19.51
CA ASP A 219 7.83 3.81 20.42
C ASP A 219 6.67 3.13 19.65
N VAL A 220 6.05 3.85 18.70
CA VAL A 220 5.02 3.28 17.82
C VAL A 220 5.57 2.06 17.07
N LEU A 221 6.77 2.18 16.50
CA LEU A 221 7.36 1.12 15.69
C LEU A 221 7.73 -0.11 16.54
N ARG A 222 8.33 0.07 17.73
CA ARG A 222 8.61 -1.04 18.67
C ARG A 222 7.35 -1.78 19.06
N ASN A 223 6.29 -1.04 19.39
CA ASN A 223 5.03 -1.64 19.81
C ASN A 223 4.36 -2.41 18.67
N ALA A 224 4.41 -1.89 17.44
CA ALA A 224 3.92 -2.59 16.27
C ALA A 224 4.73 -3.88 16.00
N MET A 225 6.06 -3.79 16.05
CA MET A 225 6.95 -4.93 15.76
C MET A 225 6.82 -6.10 16.76
N LYS A 226 6.40 -5.86 18.01
CA LYS A 226 6.04 -6.94 18.96
C LYS A 226 4.84 -7.77 18.52
N THR A 227 3.92 -7.16 17.78
CA THR A 227 2.68 -7.80 17.30
C THR A 227 2.82 -8.40 15.91
N LYS A 228 4.02 -8.27 15.29
CA LYS A 228 4.29 -8.78 13.95
C LYS A 228 4.04 -10.29 13.93
N PRO A 229 3.03 -10.78 13.19
CA PRO A 229 2.72 -12.20 13.14
C PRO A 229 3.91 -12.95 12.55
N ASN A 230 4.29 -14.05 13.18
CA ASN A 230 5.30 -14.96 12.67
C ASN A 230 4.71 -15.67 11.44
N LEU A 231 4.90 -15.06 10.27
CA LEU A 231 4.47 -15.57 8.97
C LEU A 231 5.32 -16.78 8.61
N LYS A 232 5.15 -17.90 9.33
CA LYS A 232 5.70 -19.18 8.93
C LYS A 232 5.12 -19.52 7.56
N LYS A 233 5.97 -19.43 6.53
CA LYS A 233 5.81 -19.82 5.12
C LYS A 233 4.38 -20.29 4.80
N THR A 234 3.45 -19.35 4.73
CA THR A 234 2.09 -19.68 4.31
C THR A 234 2.18 -20.00 2.82
N LYS A 235 1.90 -21.27 2.48
CA LYS A 235 1.87 -21.73 1.09
C LYS A 235 1.06 -20.75 0.25
N ILE A 236 1.62 -20.34 -0.89
CA ILE A 236 0.96 -19.48 -1.87
C ILE A 236 -0.29 -20.21 -2.38
N ALA A 237 -1.43 -20.00 -1.73
CA ALA A 237 -2.73 -20.43 -2.23
C ALA A 237 -3.34 -19.26 -3.00
N SER A 238 -2.88 -19.01 -4.22
CA SER A 238 -3.49 -18.03 -5.10
C SER A 238 -4.75 -18.62 -5.72
N THR A 239 -5.90 -18.36 -5.12
CA THR A 239 -7.19 -18.65 -5.76
C THR A 239 -7.63 -17.40 -6.51
N VAL A 240 -7.07 -17.20 -7.71
CA VAL A 240 -7.46 -16.08 -8.57
C VAL A 240 -8.85 -16.36 -9.13
N HIS A 241 -9.81 -15.49 -8.83
CA HIS A 241 -11.17 -15.62 -9.32
C HIS A 241 -11.35 -14.96 -10.70
N PRO A 242 -12.26 -15.48 -11.55
CA PRO A 242 -12.72 -14.75 -12.72
C PRO A 242 -13.28 -13.39 -12.32
N GLY A 243 -13.03 -12.38 -13.16
CA GLY A 243 -13.56 -11.04 -12.99
C GLY A 243 -15.09 -11.04 -13.05
N ARG A 244 -15.69 -9.96 -12.53
CA ARG A 244 -17.13 -9.80 -12.53
C ARG A 244 -17.70 -9.94 -13.95
N VAL A 245 -18.72 -10.77 -14.08
CA VAL A 245 -19.52 -10.91 -15.29
C VAL A 245 -20.15 -9.57 -15.67
N ARG A 246 -20.06 -9.19 -16.95
CA ARG A 246 -20.62 -7.96 -17.51
C ARG A 246 -21.63 -8.29 -18.60
N GLU A 247 -22.48 -7.32 -18.93
CA GLU A 247 -23.45 -7.42 -20.03
C GLU A 247 -24.35 -8.65 -19.90
N ALA A 248 -24.81 -8.92 -18.66
CA ALA A 248 -25.74 -10.00 -18.42
C ALA A 248 -27.10 -9.67 -19.06
N SER A 249 -27.57 -10.54 -19.96
CA SER A 249 -28.87 -10.44 -20.59
C SER A 249 -29.70 -11.67 -20.27
N CYS A 250 -31.00 -11.46 -20.05
CA CYS A 250 -31.96 -12.50 -19.76
C CYS A 250 -33.10 -12.41 -20.77
N GLN A 251 -33.42 -13.53 -21.41
CA GLN A 251 -34.51 -13.63 -22.39
C GLN A 251 -35.43 -14.78 -22.00
N THR A 252 -36.72 -14.49 -21.91
CA THR A 252 -37.77 -15.49 -21.73
C THR A 252 -38.42 -15.79 -23.07
N SER A 253 -38.68 -17.06 -23.33
CA SER A 253 -39.49 -17.49 -24.48
C SER A 253 -40.42 -18.59 -24.04
N VAL A 254 -41.69 -18.51 -24.44
CA VAL A 254 -42.68 -19.56 -24.20
C VAL A 254 -42.72 -20.40 -25.47
N GLN A 255 -42.28 -21.65 -25.37
CA GLN A 255 -42.18 -22.54 -26.53
C GLN A 255 -43.46 -23.35 -26.73
N THR A 256 -44.12 -23.72 -25.62
CA THR A 256 -45.43 -24.39 -25.62
C THR A 256 -46.24 -23.91 -24.40
N PRO A 257 -47.55 -24.20 -24.30
CA PRO A 257 -48.36 -23.84 -23.13
C PRO A 257 -47.81 -24.38 -21.78
N ASN A 258 -46.97 -25.42 -21.81
CA ASN A 258 -46.39 -26.06 -20.64
C ASN A 258 -44.87 -25.90 -20.53
N GLU A 259 -44.23 -25.12 -21.42
CA GLU A 259 -42.76 -25.00 -21.46
C GLU A 259 -42.33 -23.54 -21.66
N ALA A 260 -41.72 -22.99 -20.62
CA ALA A 260 -41.06 -21.70 -20.64
C ALA A 260 -39.54 -21.91 -20.59
N LYS A 261 -38.82 -21.26 -21.51
CA LYS A 261 -37.36 -21.27 -21.57
C LYS A 261 -36.81 -19.93 -21.13
N LEU A 262 -35.91 -19.96 -20.15
CA LEU A 262 -35.07 -18.84 -19.74
C LEU A 262 -33.69 -18.99 -20.38
N SER A 263 -33.28 -18.03 -21.19
CA SER A 263 -31.92 -17.96 -21.75
C SER A 263 -31.16 -16.82 -21.09
N VAL A 264 -30.03 -17.15 -20.47
CA VAL A 264 -29.13 -16.20 -19.82
C VAL A 264 -27.80 -16.17 -20.58
N CYS A 265 -27.31 -14.96 -20.88
CA CYS A 265 -26.09 -14.74 -21.64
C CYS A 265 -25.26 -13.66 -20.94
N TRP A 266 -23.94 -13.71 -21.08
CA TRP A 266 -23.05 -12.66 -20.57
C TRP A 266 -21.69 -12.65 -21.26
N GLN A 267 -20.95 -11.55 -21.09
CA GLN A 267 -19.58 -11.44 -21.58
C GLN A 267 -18.61 -12.27 -20.72
N ILE A 268 -17.77 -13.08 -21.37
CA ILE A 268 -16.73 -13.88 -20.69
C ILE A 268 -15.79 -12.94 -19.92
N PRO A 269 -15.50 -13.21 -18.63
CA PRO A 269 -14.56 -12.41 -17.85
C PRO A 269 -13.21 -12.28 -18.55
N TRP A 270 -12.75 -11.05 -18.75
CA TRP A 270 -11.54 -10.73 -19.52
C TRP A 270 -10.28 -11.43 -19.00
N ASN A 271 -10.22 -11.70 -17.69
CA ASN A 271 -9.07 -12.33 -17.04
C ASN A 271 -9.10 -13.86 -17.09
N LEU A 272 -10.20 -14.48 -17.55
CA LEU A 272 -10.38 -15.93 -17.49
C LEU A 272 -9.28 -16.68 -18.24
N LYS A 273 -8.82 -16.14 -19.38
CA LYS A 273 -7.72 -16.70 -20.18
C LYS A 273 -6.36 -16.70 -19.46
N TYR A 274 -6.21 -15.93 -18.38
CA TYR A 274 -5.00 -15.89 -17.58
C TYR A 274 -5.09 -16.78 -16.33
N LEU A 275 -6.25 -17.39 -16.07
CA LEU A 275 -6.44 -18.29 -14.94
C LEU A 275 -6.06 -19.71 -15.35
N LYS A 276 -5.20 -20.36 -14.56
CA LYS A 276 -4.88 -21.79 -14.72
C LYS A 276 -5.97 -22.65 -14.07
N VAL A 277 -7.18 -22.61 -14.62
CA VAL A 277 -8.35 -23.35 -14.11
C VAL A 277 -8.82 -24.39 -15.12
N ARG A 278 -9.22 -25.57 -14.64
CA ARG A 278 -9.78 -26.65 -15.48
C ARG A 278 -11.27 -26.48 -15.73
N GLU A 279 -11.97 -25.88 -14.78
CA GLU A 279 -13.42 -25.71 -14.80
C GLU A 279 -13.79 -24.34 -14.21
N VAL A 280 -14.81 -23.70 -14.78
CA VAL A 280 -15.36 -22.43 -14.30
C VAL A 280 -16.84 -22.65 -14.04
N LYS A 281 -17.28 -22.41 -12.82
CA LYS A 281 -18.68 -22.53 -12.43
C LYS A 281 -19.29 -21.15 -12.25
N TYR A 282 -20.49 -20.96 -12.80
CA TYR A 282 -21.27 -19.75 -12.65
C TYR A 282 -22.50 -20.08 -11.81
N GLU A 283 -22.77 -19.27 -10.78
CA GLU A 283 -24.01 -19.32 -10.03
C GLU A 283 -24.97 -18.27 -10.57
N VAL A 284 -26.15 -18.72 -11.00
CA VAL A 284 -27.22 -17.86 -11.50
C VAL A 284 -28.35 -17.89 -10.48
N TRP A 285 -28.66 -16.72 -9.92
CA TRP A 285 -29.75 -16.54 -8.97
C TRP A 285 -30.95 -15.96 -9.69
N ILE A 286 -32.09 -16.64 -9.61
CA ILE A 286 -33.37 -16.19 -10.15
C ILE A 286 -34.22 -15.76 -8.95
N GLN A 287 -34.73 -14.55 -8.99
CA GLN A 287 -35.61 -14.01 -7.96
C GLN A 287 -36.91 -13.55 -8.61
N GLU A 288 -38.04 -13.98 -8.05
CA GLU A 288 -39.34 -13.41 -8.38
C GLU A 288 -39.43 -12.00 -7.76
N GLN A 289 -39.83 -11.01 -8.57
CA GLN A 289 -40.12 -9.66 -8.10
C GLN A 289 -41.56 -9.54 -7.64
#